data_AF-A0A8H4F504-F1
#
_entry.id   AF-A0A8H4F504-F1
#
_cell.length_a   1.000
_cell.length_b   1.000
_cell.length_c   1.000
_cell.angle_alpha   90.00
_cell.angle_beta   90.00
_cell.angle_gamma   90.00
#
_symmetry.space_group_name_H-M   'P 1'
#
loop_
_entity.id
_entity.type
_entity.pdbx_description
1 polymer ?
#
loop_
_entity_poly.entity_id
_entity_poly.type
_entity_poly.pdbx_seq_one_letter_code
_entity_poly.pdbx_strand_id
1 'polypeptide(L)'
;MASFKGIAILCFYSNGLFQGHCLNTINNESPYSLAGKLINHTDPKHNDCMEPDDFYSVMIQPYDSENEEIIPLLLRRPKNNDAAGLSTHEHEQETNNGYQFAFETSQFLSGQQAMLFKNKYFVNNNNSSGPEEDDQDLIVCIGNIEFKRD
;
A
#
# COMPACT_ATOMS: atom_id res chain seq x y z
N MET A 1 7.72 -3.20 -20.58
CA MET A 1 6.51 -2.90 -19.79
C MET A 1 6.83 -3.23 -18.34
N ALA A 2 6.63 -2.29 -17.43
CA ALA A 2 6.81 -2.55 -16.00
C ALA A 2 5.66 -3.44 -15.53
N SER A 3 6.00 -4.67 -15.16
CA SER A 3 5.08 -5.65 -14.57
C SER A 3 5.80 -6.27 -13.39
N PHE A 4 5.14 -6.27 -12.24
CA PHE A 4 5.62 -6.88 -11.02
C PHE A 4 4.56 -7.84 -10.48
N LYS A 5 5.01 -9.00 -10.02
CA LYS A 5 4.21 -9.97 -9.29
C LYS A 5 5.05 -10.53 -8.16
N GLY A 6 4.50 -10.53 -6.95
CA GLY A 6 5.24 -10.99 -5.78
C GLY A 6 4.39 -10.92 -4.51
N ILE A 7 5.07 -10.65 -3.40
CA ILE A 7 4.45 -10.42 -2.10
C ILE A 7 4.64 -8.95 -1.73
N ALA A 8 3.67 -8.35 -1.07
CA ALA A 8 3.84 -7.06 -0.43
C ALA A 8 3.58 -7.15 1.07
N ILE A 9 4.29 -6.30 1.81
CA ILE A 9 4.07 -6.04 3.23
C ILE A 9 3.63 -4.59 3.34
N LEU A 10 2.38 -4.37 3.75
CA LEU A 10 1.77 -3.05 3.87
C LEU A 10 1.42 -2.76 5.34
N CYS A 11 1.91 -1.64 5.86
CA CYS A 11 1.63 -1.12 7.19
C CYS A 11 0.67 0.06 7.05
N PHE A 12 -0.54 -0.06 7.58
CA PHE A 12 -1.52 1.04 7.62
C PHE A 12 -1.57 1.63 9.02
N TYR A 13 -1.48 2.94 9.11
CA TYR A 13 -1.50 3.71 10.33
C TYR A 13 -2.90 4.30 10.55
N SER A 14 -3.31 4.41 11.81
CA SER A 14 -4.60 5.01 12.21
C SER A 14 -4.79 6.47 11.76
N ASN A 15 -3.70 7.18 11.47
CA ASN A 15 -3.73 8.53 10.89
C ASN A 15 -4.00 8.56 9.37
N GLY A 16 -4.24 7.41 8.75
CA GLY A 16 -4.53 7.27 7.33
C GLY A 16 -3.29 7.15 6.42
N LEU A 17 -2.08 7.24 6.96
CA LEU A 17 -0.87 6.95 6.19
C LEU A 17 -0.71 5.43 6.01
N PHE A 18 -0.02 5.03 4.95
CA PHE A 18 0.51 3.68 4.87
C PHE A 18 1.88 3.67 4.18
N GLN A 19 2.67 2.66 4.53
CA GLN A 19 3.94 2.38 3.90
C GLN A 19 4.05 0.88 3.61
N GLY A 20 4.84 0.51 2.62
CA GLY A 20 5.07 -0.88 2.33
C GLY A 20 6.28 -1.11 1.45
N HIS A 21 6.61 -2.38 1.28
CA HIS A 21 7.61 -2.81 0.31
C HIS A 21 7.15 -4.09 -0.38
N CYS A 22 7.50 -4.18 -1.65
CA CYS A 22 7.32 -5.35 -2.49
C CYS A 22 8.51 -6.29 -2.29
N LEU A 23 8.25 -7.59 -2.25
CA LEU A 23 9.24 -8.65 -2.19
C LEU A 23 9.10 -9.53 -3.42
N ASN A 24 10.18 -9.65 -4.17
CA ASN A 24 10.28 -10.61 -5.26
C ASN A 24 10.59 -11.99 -4.68
N THR A 25 9.69 -12.95 -4.90
CA THR A 25 9.80 -14.31 -4.34
C THR A 25 10.88 -15.16 -5.01
N ILE A 26 11.42 -14.74 -6.15
CA ILE A 26 12.44 -15.47 -6.89
C ILE A 26 13.83 -15.22 -6.32
N ASN A 27 14.15 -13.95 -6.02
CA ASN A 27 15.49 -13.51 -5.59
C ASN A 27 15.52 -12.87 -4.19
N ASN A 28 14.38 -12.79 -3.50
CA ASN A 28 14.20 -12.12 -2.20
C ASN A 28 14.64 -10.65 -2.20
N GLU A 29 14.71 -10.01 -3.36
CA GLU A 29 14.96 -8.58 -3.45
C GLU A 29 13.68 -7.80 -3.15
N SER A 30 13.85 -6.57 -2.67
CA SER A 30 12.77 -5.62 -2.48
C SER A 30 12.81 -4.58 -3.60
N PRO A 31 12.17 -4.81 -4.75
CA PRO A 31 12.35 -3.93 -5.92
C PRO A 31 11.59 -2.61 -5.83
N TYR A 32 10.51 -2.56 -5.05
CA TYR A 32 9.65 -1.38 -4.95
C TYR A 32 9.29 -1.07 -3.50
N SER A 33 9.30 0.21 -3.16
CA SER A 33 8.66 0.77 -1.97
C SER A 33 7.31 1.38 -2.34
N LEU A 34 6.39 1.33 -1.39
CA LEU A 34 5.08 1.95 -1.48
C LEU A 34 4.92 2.94 -0.34
N ALA A 35 4.44 4.12 -0.65
CA ALA A 35 4.01 5.10 0.33
C ALA A 35 2.69 5.69 -0.10
N GLY A 36 1.77 5.91 0.82
CA GLY A 36 0.51 6.54 0.48
C GLY A 36 -0.25 7.08 1.67
N LYS A 37 -1.37 7.71 1.35
CA LYS A 37 -2.26 8.34 2.32
C LYS A 37 -3.71 8.17 1.92
N LEU A 38 -4.56 7.96 2.91
CA LEU A 38 -6.00 8.06 2.80
C LEU A 38 -6.36 9.48 2.33
N ILE A 39 -7.24 9.58 1.34
CA ILE A 39 -7.72 10.85 0.81
C ILE A 39 -9.23 10.92 0.89
N ASN A 40 -9.75 12.13 1.04
CA ASN A 40 -11.17 12.37 0.88
C ASN A 40 -11.49 12.43 -0.63
N HIS A 41 -11.86 11.28 -1.18
CA HIS A 41 -12.26 11.13 -2.57
C HIS A 41 -13.64 10.51 -2.64
N THR A 42 -14.44 10.98 -3.57
CA THR A 42 -15.74 10.40 -3.90
C THR A 42 -15.67 9.98 -5.34
N ASP A 43 -15.87 8.69 -5.60
CA ASP A 43 -15.95 8.20 -6.97
C ASP A 43 -17.27 8.70 -7.59
N PRO A 44 -17.23 9.61 -8.58
CA PRO A 44 -18.43 10.16 -9.20
C PRO A 44 -19.22 9.13 -10.02
N LYS A 45 -18.62 7.96 -10.31
CA LYS A 45 -19.23 6.86 -11.05
C LYS A 45 -19.72 5.73 -10.14
N HIS A 46 -19.43 5.79 -8.84
CA HIS A 46 -19.91 4.81 -7.87
C HIS A 46 -21.35 5.15 -7.50
N ASN A 47 -22.28 4.27 -7.87
CA ASN A 47 -23.68 4.44 -7.50
C ASN A 47 -23.84 4.31 -5.97
N ASP A 48 -24.70 5.14 -5.36
CA ASP A 48 -25.01 5.18 -3.93
C ASP A 48 -25.51 3.84 -3.32
N CYS A 49 -25.69 2.80 -4.13
CA CYS A 49 -26.14 1.47 -3.73
C CYS A 49 -25.00 0.45 -3.54
N MET A 50 -23.76 0.83 -3.80
CA MET A 50 -22.59 -0.05 -3.65
C MET A 50 -21.94 0.13 -2.27
N GLU A 51 -21.22 -0.89 -1.79
CA GLU A 51 -20.45 -0.77 -0.55
C GLU A 51 -19.41 0.36 -0.69
N PRO A 52 -19.22 1.18 0.36
CA PRO A 52 -18.31 2.31 0.29
C PRO A 52 -16.85 1.83 0.30
N ASP A 53 -16.01 2.55 -0.43
CA ASP A 53 -14.55 2.38 -0.43
C ASP A 53 -13.86 3.55 0.27
N ASP A 54 -12.73 3.25 0.91
CA ASP A 54 -11.70 4.21 1.27
C ASP A 54 -10.69 4.33 0.12
N PHE A 55 -10.27 5.57 -0.16
CA PHE A 55 -9.38 5.87 -1.28
C PHE A 55 -7.99 6.29 -0.80
N TYR A 56 -6.96 5.72 -1.41
CA TYR A 56 -5.57 6.01 -1.11
C TYR A 56 -4.87 6.61 -2.32
N SER A 57 -4.17 7.72 -2.11
CA SER A 57 -3.17 8.23 -3.05
C SER A 57 -1.84 7.56 -2.73
N VAL A 58 -1.31 6.81 -3.68
CA VAL A 58 -0.16 5.90 -3.51
C VAL A 58 0.93 6.24 -4.50
N MET A 59 2.17 6.17 -4.03
CA MET A 59 3.38 6.30 -4.84
C MET A 59 4.14 4.97 -4.77
N ILE A 60 4.41 4.38 -5.93
CA ILE A 60 5.31 3.23 -6.05
C ILE A 60 6.67 3.75 -6.52
N GLN A 61 7.70 3.55 -5.70
CA GLN A 61 9.05 3.99 -5.98
C GLN A 61 9.99 2.78 -6.12
N PRO A 62 10.64 2.60 -7.27
CA PRO A 62 11.70 1.60 -7.46
C PRO A 62 12.93 1.92 -6.61
N TYR A 63 13.56 0.90 -6.02
CA TYR A 63 14.76 1.10 -5.18
C TYR A 63 16.04 1.32 -5.97
N ASP A 64 16.15 0.76 -7.18
CA ASP A 64 17.44 0.55 -7.86
C ASP A 64 17.77 1.58 -8.95
N SER A 65 16.92 2.57 -9.15
CA SER A 65 17.06 3.47 -10.30
C SER A 65 16.83 4.93 -9.91
N GLU A 66 17.93 5.71 -9.85
CA GLU A 66 17.90 7.19 -9.83
C GLU A 66 17.13 7.78 -11.04
N ASN A 67 16.86 6.97 -12.06
CA ASN A 67 16.22 7.35 -13.32
C ASN A 67 14.84 6.72 -13.55
N GLU A 68 14.31 5.90 -12.62
CA GLU A 68 12.95 5.38 -12.79
C GLU A 68 11.91 6.35 -12.23
N GLU A 69 10.83 6.49 -12.99
CA GLU A 69 9.73 7.38 -12.66
C GLU A 69 8.92 6.81 -11.47
N ILE A 70 8.62 7.67 -10.49
CA ILE A 70 7.71 7.33 -9.40
C ILE A 70 6.31 7.17 -10.00
N ILE A 71 5.62 6.08 -9.66
CA ILE A 71 4.34 5.76 -10.25
C ILE A 71 3.22 6.16 -9.29
N PRO A 72 2.43 7.22 -9.59
CA PRO A 72 1.29 7.61 -8.79
C PRO A 72 0.07 6.75 -9.13
N LEU A 73 -0.64 6.28 -8.11
CA LEU A 73 -1.88 5.52 -8.24
C LEU A 73 -2.95 6.01 -7.25
N LEU A 74 -4.20 6.00 -7.70
CA LEU A 74 -5.39 6.00 -6.88
C LEU A 74 -5.80 4.54 -6.65
N LEU A 75 -5.78 4.11 -5.39
CA LEU A 75 -6.18 2.77 -4.98
C LEU A 75 -7.39 2.81 -4.06
N ARG A 76 -8.21 1.76 -4.12
CA ARG A 76 -9.41 1.57 -3.31
C ARG A 76 -9.20 0.46 -2.31
N ARG A 77 -9.85 0.61 -1.16
CA ARG A 77 -9.96 -0.39 -0.11
C ARG A 77 -11.40 -0.44 0.39
N PRO A 78 -12.04 -1.61 0.50
CA PRO A 78 -13.35 -1.74 1.12
C PRO A 78 -13.40 -1.10 2.50
N LYS A 79 -14.33 -0.16 2.70
CA LYS A 79 -14.44 0.61 3.94
C LYS A 79 -14.82 -0.29 5.12
N ASN A 80 -14.26 -0.01 6.29
CA ASN A 80 -14.43 -0.79 7.52
C ASN A 80 -13.94 -2.24 7.43
N ASN A 81 -13.07 -2.57 6.46
CA ASN A 81 -12.45 -3.88 6.37
C ASN A 81 -10.92 -3.75 6.44
N ASP A 82 -10.41 -3.81 7.67
CA ASP A 82 -8.97 -3.70 7.93
C ASP A 82 -8.16 -4.88 7.38
N ALA A 83 -8.79 -6.01 7.04
CA ALA A 83 -8.10 -7.12 6.38
C ALA A 83 -8.14 -6.99 4.85
N ALA A 84 -8.94 -6.08 4.28
CA ALA A 84 -9.06 -5.97 2.84
C ALA A 84 -7.77 -5.46 2.20
N GLY A 85 -7.56 -5.92 0.96
CA GLY A 85 -6.46 -5.51 0.11
C GLY A 85 -6.66 -4.14 -0.53
N LEU A 86 -5.80 -3.82 -1.50
CA LEU A 86 -5.83 -2.57 -2.27
C LEU A 86 -5.97 -2.89 -3.75
N SER A 87 -6.82 -2.16 -4.47
CA SER A 87 -7.00 -2.40 -5.91
C SER A 87 -7.32 -1.13 -6.68
N THR A 88 -7.03 -1.14 -7.98
CA THR A 88 -7.56 -0.18 -8.96
C THR A 88 -8.89 -0.65 -9.52
N HIS A 89 -9.76 0.28 -9.90
CA HIS A 89 -11.00 -0.01 -10.62
C HIS A 89 -10.86 0.19 -12.14
N GLU A 90 -11.64 -0.54 -12.94
CA GLU A 90 -11.60 -0.46 -14.42
C GLU A 90 -11.89 0.95 -14.97
N HIS A 91 -12.67 1.75 -14.26
CA HIS A 91 -12.99 3.13 -14.64
C HIS A 91 -11.91 4.15 -14.28
N GLU A 92 -10.82 3.72 -13.64
CA GLU A 92 -9.71 4.56 -13.18
C GLU A 92 -8.47 4.44 -14.08
N GLN A 93 -8.56 3.76 -15.22
CA GLN A 93 -7.44 3.61 -16.16
C GLN A 93 -6.81 4.94 -16.54
N GLU A 94 -7.61 5.98 -16.81
CA GLU A 94 -7.09 7.31 -17.13
C GLU A 94 -6.39 7.95 -15.91
N THR A 95 -7.03 7.91 -14.74
CA THR A 95 -6.48 8.44 -13.48
C THR A 95 -5.15 7.78 -13.11
N ASN A 96 -5.03 6.48 -13.38
CA ASN A 96 -3.87 5.65 -13.08
C ASN A 96 -2.93 5.48 -14.27
N ASN A 97 -3.04 6.29 -15.34
CA ASN A 97 -2.15 6.26 -16.51
C ASN A 97 -1.98 4.86 -17.17
N GLY A 98 -3.04 4.05 -17.15
CA GLY A 98 -3.06 2.69 -17.69
C GLY A 98 -2.45 1.63 -16.77
N TYR A 99 -2.10 1.98 -15.53
CA TYR A 99 -1.64 1.02 -14.54
C TYR A 99 -2.80 0.32 -13.85
N GLN A 100 -2.65 -0.98 -13.67
CA GLN A 100 -3.49 -1.82 -12.84
C GLN A 100 -2.70 -2.27 -11.61
N PHE A 101 -3.36 -2.28 -10.47
CA PHE A 101 -2.80 -2.73 -9.21
C PHE A 101 -3.82 -3.62 -8.48
N ALA A 102 -3.35 -4.75 -7.97
CA ALA A 102 -4.11 -5.61 -7.10
C ALA A 102 -3.20 -6.14 -5.99
N PHE A 103 -3.61 -5.93 -4.75
CA PHE A 103 -3.03 -6.51 -3.56
C PHE A 103 -4.13 -7.25 -2.81
N GLU A 104 -3.88 -8.49 -2.41
CA GLU A 104 -4.78 -9.31 -1.62
C GLU A 104 -4.09 -9.75 -0.34
N THR A 105 -4.70 -9.45 0.81
CA THR A 105 -4.17 -9.82 2.12
C THR A 105 -4.29 -11.32 2.36
N SER A 106 -3.16 -11.99 2.55
CA SER A 106 -3.10 -13.40 2.97
C SER A 106 -2.92 -13.54 4.48
N GLN A 107 -2.28 -12.56 5.11
CA GLN A 107 -2.04 -12.51 6.55
C GLN A 107 -2.26 -11.10 7.07
N PHE A 108 -3.02 -11.00 8.17
CA PHE A 108 -3.36 -9.76 8.84
C PHE A 108 -2.82 -9.79 10.28
N LEU A 109 -2.08 -8.75 10.65
CA LEU A 109 -1.54 -8.56 12.00
C LEU A 109 -2.06 -7.25 12.57
N SER A 110 -2.41 -7.24 13.86
CA SER A 110 -2.83 -6.05 14.60
C SER A 110 -2.19 -5.98 15.98
N GLY A 111 -2.28 -4.82 16.62
CA GLY A 111 -1.79 -4.57 17.98
C GLY A 111 -0.30 -4.90 18.14
N GLN A 112 0.05 -5.60 19.22
CA GLN A 112 1.45 -5.87 19.55
C GLN A 112 2.19 -6.69 18.47
N GLN A 113 1.51 -7.61 17.77
CA GLN A 113 2.14 -8.39 16.70
C GLN A 113 2.51 -7.52 15.50
N ALA A 114 1.62 -6.59 15.13
CA ALA A 114 1.86 -5.63 14.08
C ALA A 114 3.03 -4.70 14.41
N MET A 115 3.09 -4.19 15.65
CA MET A 115 4.19 -3.35 16.14
C MET A 115 5.54 -4.07 16.10
N LEU A 116 5.59 -5.32 16.60
CA LEU A 116 6.81 -6.13 16.55
C LEU A 116 7.26 -6.39 15.10
N PHE A 117 6.30 -6.60 14.19
CA PHE A 117 6.59 -6.78 12.77
C PHE A 117 7.13 -5.50 12.13
N LYS A 118 6.48 -4.35 12.35
CA LYS A 118 6.95 -3.02 11.89
C LYS A 118 8.39 -2.80 12.33
N ASN A 119 8.66 -2.91 13.63
CA ASN A 119 9.98 -2.62 14.20
C ASN A 119 11.09 -3.53 13.67
N LYS A 120 10.76 -4.75 13.24
CA LYS A 120 11.71 -5.70 12.68
C LYS A 120 12.09 -5.39 11.23
N TYR A 121 11.15 -4.91 10.42
CA TYR A 121 11.30 -4.81 8.96
C TYR A 121 11.32 -3.38 8.42
N PHE A 122 10.83 -2.41 9.19
CA PHE A 122 10.87 -0.99 8.84
C PHE A 122 11.77 -0.31 9.87
N VAL A 123 13.00 0.01 9.45
CA VAL A 123 14.02 0.62 10.32
C VAL A 123 13.55 2.00 10.76
N ASN A 124 13.36 2.19 12.07
CA ASN A 124 13.39 3.53 12.65
C ASN A 124 14.81 4.05 12.49
N ASN A 125 15.02 5.10 11.69
CA ASN A 125 16.26 5.85 11.74
C ASN A 125 16.41 6.41 13.16
N ASN A 126 17.17 5.72 14.01
CA ASN A 126 17.42 6.05 15.42
C ASN A 126 18.25 7.34 15.63
N ASN A 127 18.02 8.39 14.83
CA ASN A 127 18.66 9.70 14.99
C ASN A 127 17.67 10.88 15.10
N SER A 128 16.36 10.64 15.12
CA SER A 128 15.40 11.70 15.42
C SER A 128 14.86 11.52 16.84
N SER A 129 15.37 12.34 17.76
CA SER A 129 14.78 12.65 19.05
C SER A 129 13.44 13.38 18.84
N GLY A 130 12.45 12.65 18.36
CA GLY A 130 11.04 13.04 18.30
C GLY A 130 10.24 12.22 19.33
N PRO A 131 9.08 12.71 19.77
CA PRO A 131 8.29 12.03 20.80
C PRO A 131 7.91 10.63 20.33
N GLU A 132 8.00 9.69 21.26
CA GLU A 132 7.75 8.25 21.13
C GLU A 132 6.55 7.95 20.19
N GLU A 133 6.81 7.32 19.03
CA GLU A 133 5.79 6.74 18.14
C GLU A 133 5.15 5.47 18.76
N ASP A 134 5.09 5.36 20.09
CA ASP A 134 4.64 4.13 20.78
C ASP A 134 3.11 3.98 20.84
N ASP A 135 2.34 4.99 20.43
CA ASP A 135 0.87 5.02 20.54
C ASP A 135 0.11 5.05 19.19
N GLN A 136 0.79 4.89 18.04
CA GLN A 136 0.05 4.78 16.77
C GLN A 136 -0.45 3.34 16.56
N ASP A 137 -1.77 3.18 16.69
CA ASP A 137 -2.46 1.97 16.22
C ASP A 137 -2.11 1.73 14.75
N LEU A 138 -1.53 0.56 14.47
CA LEU A 138 -1.18 0.13 13.13
C LEU A 138 -1.61 -1.32 12.89
N ILE A 139 -1.90 -1.60 11.63
CA ILE A 139 -2.15 -2.94 11.12
C ILE A 139 -1.12 -3.27 10.04
N VAL A 140 -0.73 -4.53 9.95
CA VAL A 140 0.15 -5.04 8.89
C VAL A 140 -0.60 -6.08 8.08
N CYS A 141 -0.71 -5.84 6.77
CA CYS A 141 -1.23 -6.77 5.80
C CYS A 141 -0.08 -7.32 4.96
N ILE A 142 0.00 -8.64 4.87
CA ILE A 142 0.98 -9.35 4.04
C ILE A 142 0.23 -10.18 3.03
N GLY A 143 0.62 -10.15 1.77
CA GLY A 143 -0.07 -10.95 0.77
C GLY A 143 0.39 -10.72 -0.65
N ASN A 144 -0.36 -11.30 -1.59
CA ASN A 144 0.00 -11.28 -3.00
C ASN A 144 -0.20 -9.89 -3.59
N ILE A 145 0.72 -9.48 -4.44
CA ILE A 145 0.65 -8.22 -5.18
C ILE A 145 0.92 -8.47 -6.67
N GLU A 146 0.12 -7.81 -7.50
CA GLU A 146 0.32 -7.70 -8.94
C GLU A 146 0.18 -6.23 -9.34
N PHE A 147 1.15 -5.74 -10.10
CA PHE A 147 1.16 -4.41 -10.66
C PHE A 147 1.64 -4.49 -12.10
N LYS A 148 0.88 -3.91 -13.03
CA LYS A 148 1.22 -3.95 -14.46
C LYS A 148 0.71 -2.70 -15.16
N ARG A 149 1.30 -2.41 -16.30
CA ARG A 149 0.79 -1.42 -17.25
C ARG A 149 0.19 -2.15 -18.45
N ASP A 150 -1.05 -1.82 -18.77
CA ASP A 150 -1.68 -2.26 -20.02
C ASP A 150 -1.07 -1.58 -21.25
#